data_AF-A0A9X2JVF9-F1
#
_entry.id   AF-A0A9X2JVF9-F1
#
_cell.length_a   1.000
_cell.length_b   1.000
_cell.length_c   1.000
_cell.angle_alpha   90.00
_cell.angle_beta   90.00
_cell.angle_gamma   90.00
#
_symmetry.space_group_name_H-M   'P 1'
#
loop_
_entity.id
_entity.type
_entity.pdbx_description
1 polymer ?
#
loop_
_entity_poly.entity_id
_entity_poly.type
_entity_poly.pdbx_seq_one_letter_code
_entity_poly.pdbx_strand_id
1 'polypeptide(L)'
;MAYCGPKGIPLSQFLSWPEADQDAALTWQAHEAQRCPGCGTHPDEGTKHFHVDVCPTCVQLDHTRESEDAKVRGAHIAAAHGSKGTCERCIGEMKANRKRG
;
A
#
# COMPACT_ATOMS: atom_id res chain seq x y z
N MET A 1 -15.25 -0.07 22.29
CA MET A 1 -15.97 1.11 21.74
C MET A 1 -16.66 0.67 20.46
N ALA A 2 -17.98 0.83 20.37
CA ALA A 2 -18.79 0.49 19.20
C ALA A 2 -18.50 1.49 18.09
N TYR A 3 -17.60 1.18 17.15
CA TYR A 3 -17.19 2.14 16.13
C TYR A 3 -16.83 1.41 14.84
N CYS A 4 -17.69 1.52 13.82
CA CYS A 4 -17.37 1.14 12.45
C CYS A 4 -17.08 2.41 11.66
N GLY A 5 -15.82 2.86 11.71
CA GLY A 5 -15.25 3.85 10.80
C GLY A 5 -15.43 5.34 11.13
N PRO A 6 -14.63 6.23 10.50
CA PRO A 6 -14.50 7.66 10.81
C PRO A 6 -15.79 8.50 10.68
N LYS A 7 -16.90 7.90 10.25
CA LYS A 7 -18.20 8.56 10.07
C LYS A 7 -19.17 8.40 11.24
N GLY A 8 -18.77 7.68 12.30
CA GLY A 8 -19.55 7.60 13.53
C GLY A 8 -20.84 6.77 13.44
N ILE A 9 -20.86 5.73 12.61
CA ILE A 9 -22.02 4.83 12.50
C ILE A 9 -22.07 3.92 13.74
N PRO A 10 -23.18 3.91 14.50
CA PRO A 10 -23.37 2.98 15.60
C PRO A 10 -23.33 1.53 15.12
N LEU A 11 -22.69 0.64 15.89
CA LEU A 11 -22.57 -0.78 15.54
C LEU A 11 -23.93 -1.44 15.29
N SER A 12 -24.93 -1.14 16.13
CA SER A 12 -26.30 -1.67 15.95
C SER A 12 -26.93 -1.27 14.62
N GLN A 13 -26.64 -0.05 14.15
CA GLN A 13 -27.10 0.43 12.85
C GLN A 13 -26.36 -0.28 11.71
N PHE A 14 -25.03 -0.42 11.81
CA PHE A 14 -24.24 -1.16 10.81
C PHE A 14 -24.72 -2.62 10.67
N LEU A 15 -24.95 -3.31 11.79
CA LEU A 15 -25.42 -4.70 11.79
C LEU A 15 -26.86 -4.85 11.27
N SER A 16 -27.64 -3.76 11.21
CA SER A 16 -28.98 -3.79 10.60
C SER A 16 -28.97 -3.63 9.08
N TRP A 17 -27.82 -3.32 8.47
CA TRP A 17 -27.70 -3.18 7.03
C TRP A 17 -27.71 -4.55 6.33
N PRO A 18 -28.11 -4.61 5.04
CA PRO A 18 -27.84 -5.77 4.21
C PRO A 18 -26.35 -6.15 4.25
N GLU A 19 -26.05 -7.44 4.24
CA GLU A 19 -24.66 -7.95 4.31
C GLU A 19 -23.77 -7.38 3.20
N ALA A 20 -24.30 -7.26 1.98
CA ALA A 20 -23.58 -6.65 0.86
C ALA A 20 -23.19 -5.18 1.13
N ASP A 21 -24.03 -4.43 1.83
CA ASP A 21 -23.75 -3.03 2.19
C ASP A 21 -22.73 -2.94 3.33
N GLN A 22 -22.76 -3.91 4.26
CA GLN A 22 -21.75 -4.05 5.30
C GLN A 22 -20.36 -4.30 4.68
N ASP A 23 -20.27 -5.26 3.77
CA ASP A 23 -19.03 -5.59 3.05
C ASP A 23 -18.51 -4.42 2.22
N ALA A 24 -19.40 -3.73 1.51
CA ALA A 24 -19.04 -2.54 0.74
C ALA A 24 -18.48 -1.43 1.63
N ALA A 25 -19.11 -1.19 2.79
CA ALA A 25 -18.66 -0.19 3.74
C ALA A 25 -17.30 -0.54 4.36
N LEU A 26 -17.08 -1.82 4.74
CA LEU A 26 -15.79 -2.29 5.24
C LEU A 26 -14.70 -2.19 4.17
N THR A 27 -15.01 -2.56 2.93
CA THR A 27 -14.10 -2.46 1.79
C THR A 27 -13.72 -1.00 1.52
N TRP A 28 -14.69 -0.10 1.53
CA TRP A 28 -14.45 1.34 1.38
C TRP A 28 -13.61 1.90 2.51
N GLN A 29 -13.88 1.50 3.77
CA GLN A 29 -13.08 1.93 4.91
C GLN A 29 -11.62 1.43 4.81
N ALA A 30 -11.42 0.19 4.36
CA ALA A 30 -10.09 -0.37 4.14
C ALA A 30 -9.34 0.35 2.99
N HIS A 31 -10.06 0.83 1.98
CA HIS A 31 -9.52 1.70 0.93
C HIS A 31 -9.11 3.06 1.52
N GLU A 32 -10.03 3.78 2.17
CA GLU A 32 -9.74 5.09 2.78
C GLU A 32 -8.59 5.08 3.80
N ALA A 33 -8.40 3.97 4.52
CA ALA A 33 -7.28 3.79 5.44
C ALA A 33 -5.90 3.81 4.75
N GLN A 34 -5.83 3.65 3.43
CA GLN A 34 -4.59 3.71 2.65
C GLN A 34 -4.18 5.13 2.28
N ARG A 35 -5.02 6.15 2.56
CA ARG A 35 -4.67 7.55 2.31
C ARG A 35 -3.40 7.94 3.05
N CYS A 36 -2.57 8.76 2.40
CA CYS A 36 -1.38 9.29 3.03
C CYS A 36 -1.73 10.16 4.25
N PRO A 37 -1.16 9.92 5.45
CA PRO A 37 -1.48 10.72 6.63
C PRO A 37 -0.98 12.17 6.55
N GLY A 38 -0.03 12.46 5.66
CA GLY A 38 0.49 13.82 5.45
C GLY A 38 -0.30 14.64 4.43
N CYS A 39 -0.58 14.08 3.26
CA CYS A 39 -1.21 14.81 2.15
C CYS A 39 -2.64 14.37 1.82
N GLY A 40 -3.16 13.30 2.43
CA GLY A 40 -4.51 12.78 2.20
C GLY A 40 -4.73 12.07 0.85
N THR A 41 -3.77 12.10 -0.06
CA THR A 41 -3.87 11.47 -1.38
C THR A 41 -3.91 9.95 -1.26
N HIS A 42 -4.79 9.32 -2.03
CA HIS A 42 -4.86 7.86 -2.12
C HIS A 42 -3.78 7.30 -3.06
N PRO A 43 -3.20 6.12 -2.81
CA PRO A 43 -2.17 5.53 -3.68
C PRO A 43 -2.57 5.31 -5.15
N ASP A 44 -3.86 5.24 -5.45
CA ASP A 44 -4.39 5.12 -6.82
C ASP A 44 -4.66 6.48 -7.50
N GLU A 45 -4.76 7.57 -6.73
CA GLU A 45 -4.91 8.95 -7.22
C GLU A 45 -3.57 9.53 -7.72
N GLY A 46 -2.44 8.94 -7.33
CA GLY A 46 -1.11 9.39 -7.71
C GLY A 46 -0.82 9.27 -9.21
N THR A 47 -0.31 10.34 -9.82
CA THR A 47 0.16 10.34 -11.22
C THR A 47 1.53 9.66 -11.40
N LYS A 48 2.19 9.35 -10.29
CA LYS A 48 3.46 8.65 -10.21
C LYS A 48 3.45 7.67 -9.04
N HIS A 49 4.22 6.61 -9.19
CA HIS A 49 4.53 5.69 -8.10
C HIS A 49 6.02 5.31 -8.14
N PHE A 50 6.48 4.60 -7.12
CA PHE A 50 7.88 4.23 -6.97
C PHE A 50 8.03 2.73 -6.80
N HIS A 51 9.01 2.17 -7.50
CA HIS A 51 9.51 0.82 -7.30
C HIS A 51 10.81 0.85 -6.53
N VAL A 52 11.06 -0.20 -5.75
CA VAL A 52 12.35 -0.45 -5.13
C VAL A 52 12.99 -1.63 -5.85
N ASP A 53 14.13 -1.37 -6.46
CA ASP A 53 14.96 -2.35 -7.14
C ASP A 53 16.20 -2.63 -6.33
N VAL A 54 16.59 -3.89 -6.21
CA VAL A 54 17.83 -4.27 -5.50
C VAL A 54 18.87 -4.69 -6.54
N CYS A 55 19.94 -3.91 -6.66
CA CYS A 55 21.04 -4.19 -7.57
C CYS A 55 22.07 -5.12 -6.88
N PRO A 56 22.31 -6.35 -7.38
CA PRO A 56 23.24 -7.29 -6.75
C PRO A 56 24.67 -6.74 -6.61
N THR A 57 25.16 -6.01 -7.61
CA THR A 57 26.49 -5.40 -7.57
C THR A 57 26.58 -4.33 -6.50
N CYS A 58 25.54 -3.49 -6.35
CA CYS A 58 25.52 -2.48 -5.30
C CYS A 58 25.42 -3.09 -3.90
N VAL A 59 24.67 -4.19 -3.74
CA VAL A 59 24.67 -4.98 -2.49
C VAL A 59 26.09 -5.42 -2.10
N GLN A 60 26.84 -5.98 -3.05
CA GLN A 60 28.23 -6.43 -2.82
C GLN A 60 29.15 -5.26 -2.46
N LEU A 61 29.01 -4.12 -3.14
CA LEU A 61 29.78 -2.91 -2.83
C LEU A 61 29.46 -2.37 -1.44
N ASP A 62 28.19 -2.31 -1.08
CA ASP A 62 27.77 -1.87 0.26
C ASP A 62 28.31 -2.79 1.35
N HIS A 63 28.30 -4.12 1.12
CA HIS A 63 28.94 -5.10 2.01
C HIS A 63 30.43 -4.87 2.16
N THR A 64 31.14 -4.68 1.04
CA THR A 64 32.59 -4.43 1.04
C THR A 64 32.94 -3.12 1.75
N ARG A 65 32.06 -2.13 1.69
CA ARG A 65 32.23 -0.82 2.33
C ARG A 65 31.76 -0.76 3.78
N GLU A 66 31.20 -1.85 4.31
CA GLU A 66 30.58 -1.90 5.64
C GLU A 66 29.58 -0.75 5.87
N SER A 67 28.92 -0.29 4.80
CA SER A 67 28.01 0.86 4.89
C SER A 67 26.73 0.46 5.62
N GLU A 68 26.54 1.04 6.80
CA GLU A 68 25.31 0.92 7.61
C GLU A 68 24.26 2.00 7.25
N ASP A 69 24.63 2.96 6.40
CA ASP A 69 23.76 4.08 6.03
C ASP A 69 22.55 3.64 5.18
N ALA A 70 22.68 2.52 4.47
CA ALA A 70 21.61 1.98 3.65
C ALA A 70 20.66 1.10 4.49
N LYS A 71 19.44 1.60 4.74
CA LYS A 71 18.35 0.80 5.38
C LYS A 71 18.10 -0.53 4.67
N VAL A 72 18.29 -0.55 3.34
CA VAL A 72 18.30 -1.76 2.52
C VAL A 72 19.47 -1.63 1.54
N ARG A 73 20.46 -2.52 1.67
CA ARG A 73 21.68 -2.52 0.82
C ARG A 73 21.31 -2.70 -0.65
N GLY A 74 21.99 -1.96 -1.52
CA GLY A 74 21.78 -1.99 -2.98
C GLY A 74 20.38 -1.59 -3.45
N ALA A 75 19.56 -0.95 -2.61
CA ALA A 75 18.22 -0.51 -2.98
C ALA A 75 18.26 0.79 -3.78
N HIS A 76 17.55 0.80 -4.91
CA HIS A 76 17.37 1.93 -5.79
C HIS A 76 15.88 2.22 -5.95
N ILE A 77 15.51 3.50 -5.88
CA ILE A 77 14.13 3.94 -6.04
C ILE A 77 13.95 4.42 -7.48
N ALA A 78 13.10 3.74 -8.24
CA ALA A 78 12.74 4.11 -9.61
C ALA A 78 11.31 4.68 -9.64
N ALA A 79 11.15 5.88 -10.19
CA ALA A 79 9.84 6.47 -10.41
C ALA A 79 9.21 5.91 -11.68
N ALA A 80 7.94 5.54 -11.61
CA ALA A 80 7.14 5.10 -12.74
C ALA A 80 5.92 6.02 -12.92
N HIS A 81 5.50 6.17 -14.17
CA HIS A 81 4.33 6.96 -14.53
C HIS A 81 3.03 6.17 -14.34
N GLY A 82 1.96 6.90 -14.02
CA GLY A 82 0.65 6.31 -13.77
C GLY A 82 0.49 5.84 -12.32
N SER A 83 -0.72 5.37 -12.03
CA SER A 83 -1.06 4.87 -10.70
C SER A 83 -0.60 3.44 -10.50
N LYS A 84 -0.53 2.99 -9.25
CA LYS A 84 -0.19 1.59 -8.93
C LYS A 84 -1.19 0.59 -9.51
N GLY A 85 -2.45 1.01 -9.67
CA GLY A 85 -3.53 0.17 -10.18
C GLY A 85 -3.42 -0.20 -11.66
N THR A 86 -2.61 0.54 -12.43
CA THR A 86 -2.40 0.29 -13.87
C THR A 86 -0.99 -0.21 -14.20
N CYS A 87 -0.08 -0.24 -13.22
CA CYS A 87 1.28 -0.74 -13.41
C CYS A 87 1.34 -2.27 -13.35
N GLU A 88 1.75 -2.92 -14.44
CA GLU A 88 1.86 -4.39 -14.52
C GLU A 88 2.73 -4.99 -13.42
N ARG A 89 3.84 -4.31 -13.08
CA ARG A 89 4.74 -4.73 -12.00
C ARG A 89 4.04 -4.68 -10.64
N CYS A 90 3.37 -3.56 -10.31
CA CYS A 90 2.61 -3.45 -9.06
C CYS A 90 1.50 -4.51 -8.98
N ILE A 91 0.75 -4.71 -10.06
CA ILE A 91 -0.32 -5.71 -10.13
C ILE A 91 0.24 -7.13 -9.92
N GLY A 92 1.38 -7.43 -10.53
CA GLY A 92 2.08 -8.71 -10.37
C GLY A 92 2.52 -8.96 -8.93
N GLU A 93 3.15 -7.96 -8.30
CA GLU A 93 3.62 -8.02 -6.91
C GLU A 93 2.45 -8.20 -5.92
N MET A 94 1.35 -7.46 -6.09
CA MET A 94 0.15 -7.60 -5.26
C MET A 94 -0.45 -9.00 -5.35
N LYS A 95 -0.53 -9.57 -6.56
CA LYS A 95 -0.99 -10.95 -6.78
C LYS A 95 -0.07 -11.97 -6.12
N ALA A 96 1.24 -11.77 -6.20
CA ALA A 96 2.22 -12.67 -5.57
C ALA A 96 2.13 -12.65 -4.05
N ASN A 97 1.97 -11.47 -3.43
CA ASN A 97 1.83 -11.34 -1.98
C ASN A 97 0.54 -11.96 -1.44
N ARG A 98 -0.58 -11.86 -2.19
CA ARG A 98 -1.84 -12.50 -1.80
C ARG A 98 -1.79 -14.03 -1.81
N LYS A 99 -0.85 -14.64 -2.55
CA LYS A 99 -0.64 -16.11 -2.53
C LYS A 99 0.22 -16.59 -1.36
N ARG A 100 0.87 -15.67 -0.63
CA ARG A 100 1.83 -15.98 0.44
C ARG A 100 1.27 -15.78 1.85
N GLY A 101 0.09 -15.18 1.99
CA GLY A 101 -0.66 -15.03 3.24
C GLY A 101 -1.85 -15.97 3.27
#